data_AF-A0A6P0RVR4-F1
#
_entry.id   AF-A0A6P0RVR4-F1
#
_cell.length_a   1.000
_cell.length_b   1.000
_cell.length_c   1.000
_cell.angle_alpha   90.00
_cell.angle_beta   90.00
_cell.angle_gamma   90.00
#
_symmetry.space_group_name_H-M   'P 1'
#
loop_
_entity.id
_entity.type
_entity.pdbx_description
1 polymer ?
#
loop_
_entity_poly.entity_id
_entity_poly.type
_entity_poly.pdbx_seq_one_letter_code
_entity_poly.pdbx_strand_id
1 'polypeptide(L)'
;MTILPRFLRSLALTTLLSFVTPIVLVTMLLTAISVVTFVPGLQIIGNTGTTHLLDFLAAFGKGSSLEGVLVISLTFSLVGALFDTYAFYHYRIFNS
;
A
#
# COMPACT_ATOMS: atom_id res chain seq x y z
N MET A 1 -9.17 33.39 -2.97
CA MET A 1 -9.64 32.36 -2.01
C MET A 1 -9.73 31.02 -2.73
N THR A 2 -8.79 30.11 -2.47
CA THR A 2 -8.69 28.82 -3.17
C THR A 2 -8.42 27.70 -2.17
N ILE A 3 -9.31 27.54 -1.19
CA ILE A 3 -9.17 26.53 -0.12
C ILE A 3 -9.53 25.13 -0.62
N LEU A 4 -10.61 25.03 -1.41
CA LEU A 4 -11.11 23.79 -2.01
C LEU A 4 -10.08 23.12 -2.96
N PRO A 5 -9.47 23.81 -3.94
CA PRO A 5 -8.48 23.17 -4.83
C PRO A 5 -7.20 22.77 -4.10
N ARG A 6 -6.84 23.46 -3.00
CA ARG A 6 -5.65 23.11 -2.19
C ARG A 6 -5.89 21.83 -1.38
N PHE A 7 -7.10 21.69 -0.83
CA PHE A 7 -7.55 20.46 -0.17
C PHE A 7 -7.64 19.29 -1.13
N LEU A 8 -8.32 19.44 -2.28
CA LEU A 8 -8.42 18.38 -3.30
C LEU A 8 -7.05 17.91 -3.81
N ARG A 9 -6.09 18.84 -3.95
CA ARG A 9 -4.71 18.49 -4.31
C ARG A 9 -4.03 17.65 -3.22
N SER A 10 -4.15 18.03 -1.95
CA SER A 10 -3.58 17.25 -0.83
C SER A 10 -4.20 15.86 -0.79
N LEU A 11 -5.54 15.81 -0.82
CA LEU A 11 -6.29 14.57 -0.77
C LEU A 11 -5.92 13.64 -1.91
N ALA A 12 -5.84 14.13 -3.14
CA ALA A 12 -5.44 13.34 -4.31
C ALA A 12 -4.01 12.80 -4.18
N LEU A 13 -3.05 13.64 -3.73
CA LEU A 13 -1.66 13.20 -3.50
C LEU A 13 -1.59 12.14 -2.40
N THR A 14 -2.21 12.37 -1.25
CA THR A 14 -2.21 11.42 -0.14
C THR A 14 -2.86 10.10 -0.52
N THR A 15 -3.99 10.14 -1.22
CA THR A 15 -4.70 8.97 -1.75
C THR A 15 -3.81 8.16 -2.71
N LEU A 16 -3.14 8.85 -3.66
CA LEU A 16 -2.21 8.20 -4.60
C LEU A 16 -0.99 7.59 -3.90
N LEU A 17 -0.35 8.32 -2.98
CA LEU A 17 0.79 7.82 -2.21
C LEU A 17 0.39 6.61 -1.35
N SER A 18 -0.74 6.68 -0.66
CA SER A 18 -1.26 5.57 0.14
C SER A 18 -1.65 4.36 -0.70
N PHE A 19 -2.13 4.56 -1.93
CA PHE A 19 -2.38 3.45 -2.87
C PHE A 19 -1.07 2.80 -3.36
N VAL A 20 -0.06 3.60 -3.67
CA VAL A 20 1.24 3.12 -4.18
C VAL A 20 2.06 2.41 -3.09
N THR A 21 1.93 2.84 -1.83
CA THR A 21 2.69 2.30 -0.69
C THR A 21 2.64 0.77 -0.57
N PRO A 22 1.47 0.11 -0.52
CA PRO A 22 1.40 -1.35 -0.46
C PRO A 22 1.92 -2.04 -1.72
N ILE A 23 1.77 -1.45 -2.92
CA ILE A 23 2.35 -2.00 -4.16
C ILE A 23 3.88 -2.00 -4.07
N VAL A 24 4.47 -0.88 -3.63
CA VAL A 24 5.92 -0.76 -3.42
C VAL A 24 6.40 -1.73 -2.35
N LEU A 25 5.63 -1.92 -1.28
CA LEU A 25 5.99 -2.85 -0.21
C LEU A 25 5.99 -4.31 -0.70
N VAL A 26 4.95 -4.73 -1.42
CA VAL A 26 4.86 -6.09 -2.00
C VAL A 26 6.01 -6.33 -2.99
N THR A 27 6.29 -5.38 -3.87
CA THR A 27 7.38 -5.50 -4.85
C THR A 27 8.76 -5.51 -4.19
N MET A 28 8.99 -4.67 -3.18
CA MET A 28 10.21 -4.69 -2.36
C MET A 28 10.41 -6.01 -1.63
N LEU A 29 9.33 -6.57 -1.07
CA LEU A 29 9.42 -7.85 -0.36
C LEU A 29 9.71 -9.01 -1.33
N LEU A 30 9.06 -9.05 -2.49
CA LEU A 30 9.32 -10.05 -3.54
C LEU A 30 10.75 -9.96 -4.10
N THR A 31 11.25 -8.74 -4.31
CA THR A 31 12.64 -8.53 -4.77
C THR A 31 13.65 -8.95 -3.71
N ALA A 32 13.42 -8.61 -2.43
CA ALA A 32 14.26 -9.07 -1.33
C ALA A 32 14.31 -10.60 -1.23
N ILE A 33 13.14 -11.26 -1.35
CA ILE A 33 13.06 -12.73 -1.37
C ILE A 33 13.81 -13.31 -2.58
N SER A 34 13.66 -12.71 -3.77
CA SER A 34 14.38 -13.13 -4.97
C SER A 34 15.90 -13.05 -4.80
N VAL A 35 16.40 -11.98 -4.17
CA VAL A 35 17.84 -11.83 -3.88
C VAL A 35 18.32 -12.94 -2.94
N VAL A 36 17.53 -13.32 -1.95
CA VAL A 36 17.86 -14.43 -1.03
C VAL A 36 17.90 -15.78 -1.77
N THR A 37 17.03 -15.98 -2.74
CA THR A 37 16.99 -17.20 -3.58
C THR A 37 18.23 -17.36 -4.47
N PHE A 38 18.94 -16.28 -4.81
CA PHE A 38 20.21 -16.39 -5.55
C PHE A 38 21.33 -17.03 -4.73
N VAL A 39 21.21 -17.07 -3.40
CA VAL A 39 22.21 -17.70 -2.52
C VAL A 39 21.98 -19.22 -2.49
N PRO A 40 22.95 -20.03 -2.95
CA PRO A 40 22.83 -21.49 -2.90
C PRO A 40 22.71 -21.95 -1.43
N GLY A 41 21.69 -22.75 -1.14
CA GLY A 41 21.33 -23.20 0.23
C GLY A 41 20.13 -22.48 0.84
N LEU A 42 19.84 -21.22 0.46
CA LEU A 42 18.67 -20.47 0.95
C LEU A 42 17.47 -20.48 -0.02
N GLN A 43 17.61 -21.15 -1.17
CA GLN A 43 16.55 -21.25 -2.19
C GLN A 43 15.21 -21.77 -1.65
N ILE A 44 15.24 -22.73 -0.73
CA ILE A 44 14.02 -23.30 -0.13
C ILE A 44 13.29 -22.22 0.67
N ILE A 45 14.02 -21.47 1.51
CA ILE A 45 13.47 -20.37 2.31
C ILE A 45 12.90 -19.29 1.39
N GLY A 46 13.62 -18.96 0.33
CA GLY A 46 13.17 -18.03 -0.70
C GLY A 46 11.83 -18.46 -1.30
N ASN A 47 11.77 -19.66 -1.89
CA ASN A 47 10.55 -20.18 -2.53
C ASN A 47 9.36 -20.30 -1.57
N THR A 48 9.58 -20.76 -0.33
CA THR A 48 8.54 -20.83 0.70
C THR A 48 8.06 -19.44 1.08
N GLY A 49 8.96 -18.46 1.19
CA GLY A 49 8.59 -17.06 1.42
C GLY A 49 7.73 -16.48 0.30
N THR A 50 8.10 -16.73 -0.96
CA THR A 50 7.31 -16.25 -2.11
C THR A 50 5.92 -16.86 -2.15
N THR A 51 5.80 -18.16 -1.90
CA THR A 51 4.49 -18.86 -1.89
C THR A 51 3.61 -18.35 -0.76
N HIS A 52 4.13 -18.22 0.47
CA HIS A 52 3.36 -17.65 1.58
C HIS A 52 2.87 -16.22 1.32
N LEU A 53 3.70 -15.39 0.70
CA LEU A 53 3.34 -14.02 0.35
C LEU A 53 2.22 -14.00 -0.70
N LEU A 54 2.36 -14.80 -1.76
CA LEU A 54 1.35 -14.91 -2.81
C LEU A 54 0.03 -15.49 -2.30
N ASP A 55 0.08 -16.48 -1.41
CA ASP A 55 -1.09 -17.09 -0.78
C ASP A 55 -1.80 -16.10 0.16
N PHE A 56 -1.03 -15.33 0.94
CA PHE A 56 -1.59 -14.26 1.76
C PHE A 56 -2.33 -13.23 0.91
N LEU A 57 -1.74 -12.78 -0.20
CA LEU A 57 -2.41 -11.90 -1.16
C LEU A 57 -3.64 -12.58 -1.77
N ALA A 58 -3.55 -13.85 -2.16
CA ALA A 58 -4.65 -14.59 -2.78
C ALA A 58 -5.85 -14.75 -1.83
N ALA A 59 -5.61 -14.83 -0.51
CA ALA A 59 -6.66 -14.85 0.50
C ALA A 59 -7.55 -13.60 0.48
N PHE A 60 -6.99 -12.43 0.13
CA PHE A 60 -7.76 -11.19 -0.05
C PHE A 60 -8.39 -11.07 -1.44
N GLY A 61 -7.84 -11.76 -2.44
CA GLY A 61 -8.16 -11.58 -3.86
C GLY A 61 -8.91 -12.72 -4.53
N LYS A 62 -9.83 -13.41 -3.83
CA LYS A 62 -10.60 -14.55 -4.38
C LYS A 62 -9.73 -15.62 -5.06
N GLY A 63 -8.51 -15.83 -4.56
CA GLY A 63 -7.55 -16.78 -5.15
C GLY A 63 -6.57 -16.17 -6.16
N SER A 64 -6.71 -14.90 -6.52
CA SER A 64 -5.75 -14.15 -7.34
C SER A 64 -4.93 -13.19 -6.47
N SER A 65 -3.62 -13.39 -6.41
CA SER A 65 -2.73 -12.51 -5.65
C SER A 65 -2.76 -11.06 -6.14
N LEU A 66 -3.00 -10.84 -7.44
CA LEU A 66 -3.14 -9.49 -8.02
C LEU A 66 -4.38 -8.76 -7.50
N GLU A 67 -5.52 -9.47 -7.39
CA GLU A 67 -6.73 -8.88 -6.79
C GLU A 67 -6.48 -8.54 -5.31
N GLY A 68 -5.72 -9.37 -4.60
CA GLY A 68 -5.34 -9.11 -3.21
C GLY A 68 -4.55 -7.82 -3.03
N VAL A 69 -3.55 -7.60 -3.89
CA VAL A 69 -2.79 -6.34 -3.90
C VAL A 69 -3.69 -5.15 -4.16
N LEU A 70 -4.63 -5.25 -5.11
CA LEU A 70 -5.58 -4.18 -5.40
C LEU A 70 -6.48 -3.87 -4.20
N VAL A 71 -7.04 -4.90 -3.55
CA VAL A 71 -7.90 -4.73 -2.36
C VAL A 71 -7.15 -4.05 -1.22
N ILE A 72 -5.93 -4.49 -0.93
CA ILE A 72 -5.08 -3.89 0.11
C ILE A 72 -4.76 -2.44 -0.25
N SER A 73 -4.36 -2.18 -1.51
CA SER A 73 -4.03 -0.84 -1.99
C SER A 73 -5.21 0.13 -1.91
N LEU A 74 -6.42 -0.35 -2.23
CA LEU A 74 -7.65 0.43 -2.13
C LEU A 74 -8.00 0.73 -0.67
N THR A 75 -7.81 -0.24 0.23
CA THR A 75 -8.03 -0.06 1.67
C THR A 75 -7.08 0.99 2.25
N PHE A 76 -5.78 0.91 1.93
CA PHE A 76 -4.79 1.89 2.36
C PHE A 76 -5.07 3.29 1.81
N SER A 77 -5.46 3.37 0.53
CA SER A 77 -5.87 4.61 -0.12
C SER A 77 -7.06 5.28 0.61
N LEU A 78 -8.08 4.49 0.96
CA LEU A 78 -9.24 4.99 1.72
C LEU A 78 -8.83 5.50 3.11
N VAL A 79 -8.00 4.77 3.84
CA VAL A 79 -7.50 5.18 5.15
C VAL A 79 -6.66 6.46 5.04
N GLY A 80 -5.79 6.56 4.02
CA GLY A 80 -5.00 7.76 3.75
C GLY A 80 -5.87 8.98 3.46
N ALA A 81 -6.92 8.81 2.64
CA ALA A 81 -7.89 9.87 2.34
C ALA A 81 -8.64 10.34 3.59
N LEU A 82 -9.09 9.41 4.44
CA LEU A 82 -9.73 9.72 5.72
C LEU A 82 -8.80 10.48 6.66
N PHE A 83 -7.53 10.07 6.75
CA PHE A 83 -6.51 10.75 7.56
C PHE A 83 -6.22 12.16 7.06
N ASP A 84 -6.04 12.37 5.76
CA ASP A 84 -5.81 13.69 5.15
C ASP A 84 -7.00 14.64 5.41
N THR A 85 -8.22 14.10 5.27
CA THR A 85 -9.46 14.83 5.56
C THR A 85 -9.55 15.24 7.03
N TYR A 86 -9.23 14.32 7.95
CA TYR A 86 -9.22 14.59 9.39
C TYR A 86 -8.17 15.65 9.77
N ALA A 87 -6.94 15.50 9.26
CA ALA A 87 -5.85 16.44 9.50
C ALA A 87 -6.18 17.85 9.00
N PHE A 88 -6.80 17.95 7.82
CA PHE A 88 -7.27 19.23 7.29
C PHE A 88 -8.32 19.88 8.18
N TYR A 89 -9.29 19.11 8.68
CA TYR A 89 -10.33 19.62 9.57
C TYR A 89 -9.76 20.06 10.92
N HIS A 90 -8.85 19.28 11.51
CA HIS A 90 -8.18 19.62 12.75
C HIS A 90 -7.34 20.90 12.64
N TYR A 91 -6.58 21.05 11.55
CA TYR A 91 -5.79 22.26 11.28
C TYR A 91 -6.68 23.51 11.17
N ARG A 92 -7.89 23.37 10.59
CA ARG A 92 -8.86 24.48 10.49
C ARG A 92 -9.47 24.88 11.81
N ILE A 93 -9.74 23.92 12.71
CA ILE A 93 -10.28 24.20 14.06
C ILE A 93 -9.23 24.89 14.94
N PHE A 94 -7.98 24.41 14.92
CA PHE A 94 -6.94 24.93 15.81
C PHE A 94 -6.40 26.31 15.38
N ASN A 95 -6.56 26.66 14.10
CA ASN A 95 -6.10 27.95 13.53
C ASN A 95 -7.28 28.91 13.25
N SER A 96 -8.44 28.71 13.90
CA SER A 96 -9.59 29.63 13.93
C SER A 96 -9.67 30.35 15.27
#